data_AF-A0A7J6X492-F1
#
_entry.id   AF-A0A7J6X492-F1
#
_cell.length_a   1.000
_cell.length_b   1.000
_cell.length_c   1.000
_cell.angle_alpha   90.00
_cell.angle_beta   90.00
_cell.angle_gamma   90.00
#
_symmetry.space_group_name_H-M   'P 1'
#
loop_
_entity.id
_entity.type
_entity.pdbx_description
1 polymer ?
#
loop_
_entity_poly.entity_id
_entity_poly.type
_entity_poly.pdbx_seq_one_letter_code
_entity_poly.pdbx_strand_id
1 'polypeptide(L)'
;MWEIAKKLGVLVLTVSLVLSLANQSGEQQQKNNGSGSRLDSASSSSFSWIRPLLFSTNDMKIDFNENTLEYDFYRDSCPQAEQIVRSTMHRLYKKHSSVAPALLRLLFHDCFIQGCDASVLLDSTSEFQSEKDTPPNHTLKGFHIIETIKSKLEEVCPATVSCADILVLSAREGVALAGGPYYPLPTGRRDSFVSFPEVASYELPSPHDDLSKTLTSFASRGFDERETVSLLGAHNIGKIHCRFFRNRLYNFQGTGLPDPSLDAGYLNLMRSRCNNSKSHSEEPGMNMGYEGKTGPGFGTHYYKTLMQGKGILHADQQLMAGEGTASWVEAYASERSLFRRDFAQVMMKLSSLRVLTRSLGQIRLNCSRGSFETQQHHNNIYYGTAASAANYGGYGGNSSKKDSAEQLALNNLALPDVDLQGLISGADNVRYEERKDEKGQVYYVYEIEGVSARSLISVTCATNKPYAHFVNAPTPEWKRDQEMLTHIHESFKTIGSF
;
A
#
# COMPACT_ATOMS: atom_id res chain seq x y z
N MET A 1 3.82 -6.55 -47.70
CA MET A 1 3.49 -6.00 -46.37
C MET A 1 3.27 -4.49 -46.37
N TRP A 2 4.03 -3.69 -47.13
CA TRP A 2 3.83 -2.23 -47.25
C TRP A 2 2.47 -1.80 -47.84
N GLU A 3 1.96 -2.53 -48.83
CA GLU A 3 0.66 -2.20 -49.47
C GLU A 3 -0.59 -2.60 -48.67
N ILE A 4 -0.42 -3.44 -47.63
CA ILE A 4 -1.51 -3.78 -46.69
C ILE A 4 -1.62 -2.69 -45.61
N ALA A 5 -0.49 -2.13 -45.18
CA ALA A 5 -0.46 -1.01 -44.22
C ALA A 5 -1.11 0.27 -44.78
N LYS A 6 -0.93 0.56 -46.08
CA LYS A 6 -1.61 1.70 -46.74
C LYS A 6 -3.13 1.54 -46.80
N LYS A 7 -3.63 0.33 -47.03
CA LYS A 7 -5.09 0.06 -47.09
C LYS A 7 -5.76 0.13 -45.71
N LEU A 8 -5.06 -0.27 -44.65
CA LEU A 8 -5.53 -0.13 -43.27
C LEU A 8 -5.53 1.34 -42.81
N GLY A 9 -4.52 2.12 -43.19
CA GLY A 9 -4.43 3.56 -42.85
C GLY A 9 -5.56 4.41 -43.45
N VAL A 10 -5.98 4.11 -44.69
CA VAL A 10 -7.10 4.81 -45.35
C VAL A 10 -8.44 4.46 -44.71
N LEU A 11 -8.63 3.20 -44.29
CA LEU A 11 -9.87 2.76 -43.65
C LEU A 11 -10.09 3.45 -42.28
N VAL A 12 -9.03 3.56 -41.47
CA VAL A 12 -9.08 4.19 -40.13
C VAL A 12 -9.39 5.69 -40.22
N LEU A 13 -8.87 6.38 -41.23
CA LEU A 13 -9.16 7.80 -41.45
C LEU A 13 -10.60 8.03 -41.92
N THR A 14 -11.17 7.14 -42.75
CA THR A 14 -12.56 7.28 -43.21
C THR A 14 -13.59 7.03 -42.11
N VAL A 15 -13.35 6.07 -41.22
CA VAL A 15 -14.25 5.78 -40.08
C VAL A 15 -14.23 6.93 -39.06
N SER A 16 -13.07 7.54 -38.85
CA SER A 16 -12.92 8.69 -37.92
C SER A 16 -13.62 9.95 -38.44
N LEU A 17 -13.65 10.17 -39.76
CA LEU A 17 -14.34 11.32 -40.35
C LEU A 17 -15.87 11.17 -40.31
N VAL A 18 -16.39 9.95 -40.47
CA VAL A 18 -17.84 9.66 -40.41
C VAL A 18 -18.39 9.79 -38.98
N LEU A 19 -17.61 9.37 -37.97
CA LEU A 19 -18.00 9.52 -36.56
C LEU A 19 -17.99 10.99 -36.10
N SER A 20 -17.12 11.83 -36.68
CA SER A 20 -17.06 13.26 -36.34
C SER A 20 -18.22 14.06 -36.96
N LEU A 21 -18.73 13.65 -38.13
CA LEU A 21 -19.88 14.29 -38.78
C LEU A 21 -21.23 13.85 -38.20
N ALA A 22 -21.30 12.68 -37.57
CA ALA A 22 -22.53 12.20 -36.91
C ALA A 22 -22.81 12.87 -35.55
N ASN A 23 -21.82 13.55 -34.95
CA ASN A 23 -21.92 14.11 -33.60
C ASN A 23 -22.29 15.61 -33.57
N GLN A 24 -22.67 16.21 -34.72
CA GLN A 24 -23.03 17.64 -34.82
C GLN A 24 -24.53 17.92 -34.95
N SER A 25 -25.42 16.92 -34.83
CA SER A 25 -26.87 17.10 -35.03
C SER A 25 -27.71 17.15 -33.73
N GLY A 26 -27.09 17.40 -32.58
CA GLY A 26 -27.73 17.23 -31.26
C GLY A 26 -27.75 18.44 -30.32
N GLU A 27 -27.70 19.69 -30.79
CA GLU A 27 -27.92 20.86 -29.93
C GLU A 27 -28.66 21.98 -30.68
N GLN A 28 -29.98 22.07 -30.49
CA GLN A 28 -30.74 23.32 -30.59
C GLN A 28 -32.14 23.12 -30.00
N GLN A 29 -32.37 23.59 -28.78
CA GLN A 29 -33.40 24.58 -28.43
C GLN A 29 -33.65 24.61 -26.92
N GLN A 30 -33.17 25.69 -26.30
CA GLN A 30 -33.66 26.20 -25.03
C GLN A 30 -34.64 27.35 -25.33
N LYS A 31 -35.67 27.49 -24.48
CA LYS A 31 -36.63 28.60 -24.31
C LYS A 31 -38.00 28.44 -24.97
N ASN A 32 -39.06 28.26 -24.15
CA ASN A 32 -39.89 29.38 -23.69
C ASN A 32 -41.11 28.93 -22.86
N ASN A 33 -41.48 29.80 -21.90
CA ASN A 33 -42.79 29.97 -21.25
C ASN A 33 -43.27 28.83 -20.33
N GLY A 34 -43.82 29.05 -19.14
CA GLY A 34 -44.39 30.24 -18.51
C GLY A 34 -45.71 29.87 -17.83
N SER A 35 -45.90 30.34 -16.60
CA SER A 35 -47.16 30.57 -15.88
C SER A 35 -47.97 29.39 -15.29
N GLY A 36 -48.35 29.58 -14.00
CA GLY A 36 -49.63 29.20 -13.36
C GLY A 36 -49.91 27.71 -13.19
N SER A 37 -50.57 27.20 -12.16
CA SER A 37 -51.37 27.75 -11.07
C SER A 37 -51.67 26.60 -10.08
N ARG A 38 -51.99 26.97 -8.84
CA ARG A 38 -52.44 26.11 -7.73
C ARG A 38 -53.86 25.52 -7.92
N LEU A 39 -54.24 24.67 -6.95
CA LEU A 39 -55.58 24.24 -6.51
C LEU A 39 -56.14 23.05 -7.33
N ASP A 40 -56.81 22.02 -6.80
CA ASP A 40 -57.35 21.65 -5.49
C ASP A 40 -57.75 20.15 -5.60
N SER A 41 -57.50 19.29 -4.61
CA SER A 41 -58.43 18.84 -3.54
C SER A 41 -59.56 17.86 -3.92
N ALA A 42 -59.87 16.96 -2.97
CA ALA A 42 -61.05 16.09 -2.82
C ALA A 42 -61.10 14.79 -3.67
N SER A 43 -60.84 13.60 -3.10
CA SER A 43 -61.68 12.76 -2.21
C SER A 43 -62.78 11.97 -2.92
N SER A 44 -62.73 10.63 -2.85
CA SER A 44 -63.69 9.78 -2.10
C SER A 44 -63.79 8.33 -2.62
N SER A 45 -63.95 7.42 -1.64
CA SER A 45 -64.66 6.13 -1.66
C SER A 45 -64.13 4.94 -2.47
N SER A 46 -63.44 4.05 -1.74
CA SER A 46 -63.82 2.65 -1.46
C SER A 46 -64.51 1.83 -2.56
N PHE A 47 -63.81 0.83 -3.11
CA PHE A 47 -64.29 -0.56 -3.24
C PHE A 47 -63.07 -1.50 -3.32
N SER A 48 -62.93 -2.37 -2.32
CA SER A 48 -62.07 -3.55 -2.35
C SER A 48 -62.65 -4.56 -3.35
N TRP A 49 -61.83 -5.30 -4.09
CA TRP A 49 -61.82 -6.77 -4.22
C TRP A 49 -60.72 -7.19 -5.25
N ILE A 50 -59.90 -8.17 -4.84
CA ILE A 50 -58.94 -9.00 -5.63
C ILE A 50 -57.52 -8.43 -5.85
N ARG A 51 -56.57 -9.01 -5.10
CA ARG A 51 -55.11 -8.98 -5.31
C ARG A 51 -54.72 -9.70 -6.61
N PRO A 52 -53.60 -9.29 -7.24
CA PRO A 52 -52.43 -10.15 -7.15
C PRO A 52 -51.30 -9.44 -6.42
N LEU A 53 -50.64 -10.22 -5.56
CA LEU A 53 -49.37 -9.92 -4.93
C LEU A 53 -48.32 -9.61 -6.00
N LEU A 54 -48.14 -8.33 -6.32
CA LEU A 54 -46.82 -7.85 -6.67
C LEU A 54 -46.12 -7.57 -5.35
N PHE A 55 -45.29 -8.52 -4.91
CA PHE A 55 -44.22 -8.16 -4.00
C PHE A 55 -43.44 -7.07 -4.71
N SER A 56 -43.65 -5.83 -4.25
CA SER A 56 -42.63 -4.78 -4.33
C SER A 56 -41.41 -5.41 -3.70
N THR A 57 -40.50 -5.93 -4.53
CA THR A 57 -39.11 -5.97 -4.15
C THR A 57 -38.80 -4.50 -3.91
N ASN A 58 -38.91 -4.09 -2.65
CA ASN A 58 -37.99 -3.09 -2.15
C ASN A 58 -36.65 -3.68 -2.54
N ASP A 59 -36.11 -3.23 -3.68
CA ASP A 59 -34.68 -3.18 -3.89
C ASP A 59 -34.20 -2.42 -2.66
N MET A 60 -33.88 -3.20 -1.63
CA MET A 60 -32.89 -2.80 -0.67
C MET A 60 -31.68 -2.58 -1.55
N LYS A 61 -31.54 -1.34 -2.05
CA LYS A 61 -30.24 -0.76 -2.34
C LYS A 61 -29.47 -1.00 -1.05
N ILE A 62 -28.80 -2.14 -1.00
CA ILE A 62 -27.58 -2.27 -0.23
C ILE A 62 -26.71 -1.26 -0.92
N ASP A 63 -26.76 -0.04 -0.37
CA ASP A 63 -25.81 1.00 -0.66
C ASP A 63 -24.49 0.44 -0.13
N PHE A 64 -23.79 -0.31 -0.98
CA PHE A 64 -22.36 -0.51 -0.88
C PHE A 64 -21.71 0.84 -1.19
N ASN A 65 -22.05 1.85 -0.40
CA ASN A 65 -21.23 3.02 -0.25
C ASN A 65 -19.98 2.44 0.41
N GLU A 66 -18.93 2.12 -0.35
CA GLU A 66 -17.62 1.85 0.20
C GLU A 66 -17.20 3.12 0.94
N ASN A 67 -17.52 3.26 2.23
CA ASN A 67 -17.00 4.38 3.01
C ASN A 67 -15.51 4.16 3.19
N THR A 68 -14.81 4.72 2.22
CA THR A 68 -13.42 5.13 2.19
C THR A 68 -13.11 6.03 3.39
N LEU A 69 -11.83 6.30 3.63
CA LEU A 69 -11.40 7.19 4.71
C LEU A 69 -12.14 8.54 4.66
N GLU A 70 -12.53 9.07 5.81
CA GLU A 70 -13.29 10.32 5.92
C GLU A 70 -12.56 11.36 6.76
N TYR A 71 -12.71 12.63 6.40
CA TYR A 71 -12.32 13.71 7.30
C TYR A 71 -13.24 13.72 8.51
N ASP A 72 -12.67 14.00 9.69
CA ASP A 72 -13.40 14.04 10.95
C ASP A 72 -14.14 12.72 11.29
N PHE A 73 -13.63 11.55 10.85
CA PHE A 73 -14.24 10.24 11.09
C PHE A 73 -14.58 9.98 12.57
N TYR A 74 -13.77 10.50 13.49
CA TYR A 74 -13.96 10.34 14.94
C TYR A 74 -14.79 11.46 15.59
N ARG A 75 -15.40 12.36 14.82
CA ARG A 75 -16.10 13.55 15.36
C ARG A 75 -17.12 13.21 16.43
N ASP A 76 -17.88 12.13 16.23
CA ASP A 76 -18.98 11.74 17.12
C ASP A 76 -18.55 10.62 18.09
N SER A 77 -17.71 9.68 17.63
CA SER A 77 -17.30 8.50 18.41
C SER A 77 -16.12 8.76 19.37
N CYS A 78 -15.18 9.62 18.98
CA CYS A 78 -14.09 10.08 19.85
C CYS A 78 -13.66 11.51 19.49
N PRO A 79 -14.45 12.53 19.87
CA PRO A 79 -14.21 13.92 19.45
C PRO A 79 -12.83 14.47 19.85
N GLN A 80 -12.21 13.88 20.89
CA GLN A 80 -10.90 14.30 21.41
C GLN A 80 -9.71 13.55 20.78
N ALA A 81 -9.94 12.62 19.85
CA ALA A 81 -8.91 11.72 19.33
C ALA A 81 -7.68 12.49 18.79
N GLU A 82 -7.87 13.35 17.80
CA GLU A 82 -6.77 14.12 17.21
C GLU A 82 -6.12 15.10 18.20
N GLN A 83 -6.89 15.63 19.15
CA GLN A 83 -6.36 16.51 20.20
C GLN A 83 -5.42 15.75 21.15
N ILE A 84 -5.76 14.52 21.52
CA ILE A 84 -4.95 13.64 22.37
C ILE A 84 -3.66 13.26 21.64
N VAL A 85 -3.74 12.88 20.36
CA VAL A 85 -2.56 12.62 19.52
C VAL A 85 -1.66 13.84 19.46
N ARG A 86 -2.20 15.00 19.06
CA ARG A 86 -1.46 16.27 18.92
C ARG A 86 -0.78 16.69 20.21
N SER A 87 -1.53 16.76 21.31
CA SER A 87 -0.98 17.20 22.61
C SER A 87 0.11 16.26 23.13
N THR A 88 -0.06 14.94 22.94
CA THR A 88 0.95 13.95 23.33
C THR A 88 2.20 14.08 22.46
N MET A 89 2.05 14.26 21.15
CA MET A 89 3.15 14.50 20.21
C MET A 89 3.92 15.77 20.52
N HIS A 90 3.25 16.89 20.77
CA HIS A 90 3.89 18.16 21.16
C HIS A 90 4.75 18.00 22.43
N ARG A 91 4.21 17.32 23.46
CA ARG A 91 4.92 17.06 24.72
C ARG A 91 6.16 16.19 24.50
N LEU A 92 6.04 15.12 23.71
CA LEU A 92 7.14 14.21 23.44
C LEU A 92 8.22 14.88 22.59
N TYR A 93 7.83 15.64 21.56
CA TYR A 93 8.75 16.36 20.69
C TYR A 93 9.56 17.42 21.46
N LYS A 94 8.92 18.15 22.39
CA LYS A 94 9.60 19.11 23.27
C LYS A 94 10.70 18.45 24.11
N LYS A 95 10.51 17.19 24.51
CA LYS A 95 11.50 16.42 25.27
C LYS A 95 12.58 15.82 24.35
N HIS A 96 12.16 15.25 23.23
CA HIS A 96 13.03 14.58 22.26
C HIS A 96 12.52 14.86 20.84
N SER A 97 13.18 15.73 20.08
CA SER A 97 12.78 16.05 18.71
C SER A 97 12.94 14.87 17.73
N SER A 98 13.71 13.84 18.12
CA SER A 98 13.90 12.59 17.37
C SER A 98 12.62 11.76 17.19
N VAL A 99 11.54 12.07 17.92
CA VAL A 99 10.24 11.40 17.74
C VAL A 99 9.64 11.64 16.36
N ALA A 100 9.86 12.82 15.78
CA ALA A 100 9.33 13.17 14.46
C ALA A 100 9.90 12.28 13.34
N PRO A 101 11.23 12.21 13.12
CA PRO A 101 11.79 11.33 12.10
C PRO A 101 11.55 9.85 12.40
N ALA A 102 11.49 9.45 13.67
CA ALA A 102 11.19 8.06 14.04
C ALA A 102 9.79 7.64 13.57
N LEU A 103 8.77 8.46 13.84
CA LEU A 103 7.39 8.16 13.47
C LEU A 103 7.11 8.34 11.98
N LEU A 104 7.78 9.31 11.33
CA LEU A 104 7.71 9.45 9.87
C LEU A 104 8.24 8.19 9.17
N ARG A 105 9.38 7.67 9.62
CA ARG A 105 9.92 6.42 9.10
C ARG A 105 9.03 5.22 9.46
N LEU A 106 8.51 5.15 10.68
CA LEU A 106 7.60 4.08 11.08
C LEU A 106 6.34 4.03 10.21
N LEU A 107 5.75 5.20 9.90
CA LEU A 107 4.63 5.29 8.97
C LEU A 107 5.01 4.83 7.56
N PHE A 108 6.16 5.24 7.05
CA PHE A 108 6.63 4.76 5.74
C PHE A 108 6.72 3.23 5.73
N HIS A 109 7.35 2.63 6.73
CA HIS A 109 7.53 1.19 6.80
C HIS A 109 6.20 0.43 6.95
N ASP A 110 5.21 0.98 7.65
CA ASP A 110 3.84 0.45 7.70
C ASP A 110 3.20 0.48 6.31
N CYS A 111 2.96 1.69 5.77
CA CYS A 111 2.27 1.88 4.51
C CYS A 111 2.93 1.17 3.32
N PHE A 112 4.27 1.13 3.31
CA PHE A 112 5.03 0.50 2.24
C PHE A 112 5.02 -1.03 2.33
N ILE A 113 4.41 -1.66 3.34
CA ILE A 113 4.26 -3.11 3.46
C ILE A 113 2.80 -3.45 3.65
N GLN A 114 2.19 -4.03 2.61
CA GLN A 114 0.76 -4.39 2.54
C GLN A 114 -0.28 -3.26 2.72
N GLY A 115 0.08 -2.09 3.26
CA GLY A 115 -0.79 -0.92 3.34
C GLY A 115 -0.65 -0.22 4.68
N CYS A 116 -1.34 0.90 4.88
CA CYS A 116 -1.33 1.58 6.18
C CYS A 116 -2.33 0.92 7.14
N ASP A 117 -1.96 -0.25 7.67
CA ASP A 117 -2.83 -1.11 8.47
C ASP A 117 -2.23 -1.45 9.85
N ALA A 118 -1.15 -0.77 10.25
CA ALA A 118 -0.44 -1.00 11.50
C ALA A 118 0.13 -2.43 11.68
N SER A 119 0.30 -3.21 10.62
CA SER A 119 0.93 -4.54 10.67
C SER A 119 2.34 -4.49 11.25
N VAL A 120 3.08 -3.39 11.00
CA VAL A 120 4.44 -3.16 11.52
C VAL A 120 4.48 -3.04 13.04
N LEU A 121 3.34 -2.76 13.68
CA LEU A 121 3.26 -2.56 15.13
C LEU A 121 3.10 -3.86 15.91
N LEU A 122 2.73 -4.98 15.27
CA LEU A 122 2.58 -6.28 15.94
C LEU A 122 3.93 -6.80 16.47
N ASP A 123 3.95 -7.40 17.66
CA ASP A 123 5.09 -8.14 18.18
C ASP A 123 5.04 -9.61 17.72
N SER A 124 6.21 -10.24 17.64
CA SER A 124 6.29 -11.69 17.39
C SER A 124 5.63 -12.46 18.52
N THR A 125 4.92 -13.52 18.15
CA THR A 125 4.33 -14.49 19.08
C THR A 125 4.91 -15.88 18.80
N SER A 126 4.45 -16.89 19.53
CA SER A 126 4.76 -18.29 19.18
C SER A 126 4.17 -18.72 17.85
N GLU A 127 3.15 -18.01 17.35
CA GLU A 127 2.33 -18.43 16.20
C GLU A 127 2.65 -17.65 14.92
N PHE A 128 3.18 -16.43 15.02
CA PHE A 128 3.59 -15.64 13.85
C PHE A 128 4.74 -14.69 14.15
N GLN A 129 5.51 -14.41 13.10
CA GLN A 129 6.68 -13.52 13.12
C GLN A 129 6.28 -12.08 12.80
N SER A 130 6.94 -11.13 13.45
CA SER A 130 6.73 -9.71 13.26
C SER A 130 7.67 -9.11 12.22
N GLU A 131 7.14 -8.16 11.45
CA GLU A 131 7.92 -7.24 10.65
C GLU A 131 9.03 -6.54 11.43
N LYS A 132 8.87 -6.28 12.73
CA LYS A 132 9.88 -5.64 13.58
C LYS A 132 11.20 -6.41 13.62
N ASP A 133 11.13 -7.73 13.46
CA ASP A 133 12.27 -8.64 13.56
C ASP A 133 12.99 -8.82 12.22
N THR A 134 12.56 -8.10 11.18
CA THR A 134 13.23 -8.10 9.87
C THR A 134 14.42 -7.12 9.84
N PRO A 135 15.48 -7.40 9.06
CA PRO A 135 16.67 -6.56 9.02
C PRO A 135 16.41 -5.06 8.72
N PRO A 136 15.51 -4.67 7.81
CA PRO A 136 15.18 -3.26 7.57
C PRO A 136 14.56 -2.57 8.79
N ASN A 137 13.84 -3.33 9.64
CA ASN A 137 13.01 -2.83 10.72
C ASN A 137 13.68 -2.86 12.10
N HIS A 138 14.79 -3.57 12.29
CA HIS A 138 15.56 -3.61 13.55
C HIS A 138 15.94 -2.23 14.11
N THR A 139 15.94 -1.21 13.26
CA THR A 139 16.29 0.18 13.63
C THR A 139 15.10 1.10 13.78
N LEU A 140 13.88 0.61 13.55
CA LEU A 140 12.66 1.39 13.78
C LEU A 140 12.53 1.76 15.26
N LYS A 141 11.97 2.95 15.48
CA LYS A 141 11.72 3.53 16.80
C LYS A 141 10.33 4.13 16.80
N GLY A 142 9.80 4.41 17.98
CA GLY A 142 8.50 5.08 18.13
C GLY A 142 7.33 4.15 18.47
N PHE A 143 7.52 2.83 18.50
CA PHE A 143 6.48 1.88 18.93
C PHE A 143 5.84 2.25 20.28
N HIS A 144 6.68 2.54 21.30
CA HIS A 144 6.21 2.96 22.62
C HIS A 144 5.42 4.28 22.62
N ILE A 145 5.64 5.15 21.61
CA ILE A 145 4.90 6.41 21.47
C ILE A 145 3.48 6.11 21.02
N ILE A 146 3.33 5.21 20.04
CA ILE A 146 2.03 4.75 19.56
C ILE A 146 1.27 4.07 20.71
N GLU A 147 1.91 3.18 21.47
CA GLU A 147 1.30 2.57 22.67
C GLU A 147 0.89 3.61 23.72
N THR A 148 1.72 4.62 23.97
CA THR A 148 1.41 5.69 24.94
C THR A 148 0.17 6.49 24.50
N ILE A 149 0.07 6.79 23.21
CA ILE A 149 -1.08 7.52 22.66
C ILE A 149 -2.33 6.62 22.69
N LYS A 150 -2.17 5.35 22.31
CA LYS A 150 -3.24 4.35 22.34
C LYS A 150 -3.83 4.20 23.73
N SER A 151 -3.01 4.01 24.76
CA SER A 151 -3.46 3.90 26.15
C SER A 151 -4.34 5.08 26.58
N LYS A 152 -3.93 6.31 26.22
CA LYS A 152 -4.71 7.51 26.54
C LYS A 152 -6.03 7.59 25.77
N LEU A 153 -6.04 7.15 24.52
CA LEU A 153 -7.25 7.11 23.72
C LEU A 153 -8.21 6.06 24.27
N GLU A 154 -7.73 4.89 24.68
CA GLU A 154 -8.56 3.85 25.29
C GLU A 154 -9.17 4.26 26.63
N GLU A 155 -8.51 5.13 27.40
CA GLU A 155 -9.11 5.72 28.62
C GLU A 155 -10.28 6.66 28.32
N VAL A 156 -10.31 7.29 27.13
CA VAL A 156 -11.29 8.32 26.76
C VAL A 156 -12.41 7.78 25.87
N CYS A 157 -12.04 6.94 24.90
CA CYS A 157 -12.93 6.34 23.91
C CYS A 157 -12.51 4.89 23.63
N PRO A 158 -12.88 3.95 24.52
CA PRO A 158 -12.51 2.54 24.40
C PRO A 158 -12.86 1.95 23.02
N ALA A 159 -11.98 1.09 22.51
CA ALA A 159 -12.16 0.31 21.29
C ALA A 159 -12.56 1.13 20.04
N THR A 160 -12.20 2.41 19.99
CA THR A 160 -12.71 3.33 18.95
C THR A 160 -11.65 3.70 17.90
N VAL A 161 -10.46 4.13 18.34
CA VAL A 161 -9.43 4.67 17.43
C VAL A 161 -8.42 3.58 17.06
N SER A 162 -8.18 3.34 15.77
CA SER A 162 -7.25 2.32 15.31
C SER A 162 -5.79 2.72 15.54
N CYS A 163 -4.91 1.73 15.67
CA CYS A 163 -3.48 1.95 15.73
C CYS A 163 -2.92 2.54 14.42
N ALA A 164 -3.49 2.15 13.28
CA ALA A 164 -3.16 2.68 11.96
C ALA A 164 -3.40 4.20 11.90
N ASP A 165 -4.57 4.67 12.36
CA ASP A 165 -4.84 6.11 12.41
C ASP A 165 -3.97 6.83 13.43
N ILE A 166 -3.68 6.23 14.58
CA ILE A 166 -2.74 6.83 15.54
C ILE A 166 -1.37 7.03 14.90
N LEU A 167 -0.86 6.05 14.16
CA LEU A 167 0.44 6.14 13.48
C LEU A 167 0.47 7.26 12.43
N VAL A 168 -0.52 7.28 11.54
CA VAL A 168 -0.66 8.28 10.48
C VAL A 168 -0.78 9.70 11.05
N LEU A 169 -1.65 9.89 12.04
CA LEU A 169 -1.83 11.19 12.71
C LEU A 169 -0.55 11.62 13.46
N SER A 170 0.11 10.70 14.15
CA SER A 170 1.35 10.99 14.90
C SER A 170 2.50 11.39 13.98
N ALA A 171 2.63 10.72 12.82
CA ALA A 171 3.64 11.07 11.82
C ALA A 171 3.39 12.47 11.24
N ARG A 172 2.15 12.83 10.90
CA ARG A 172 1.79 14.19 10.45
C ARG A 172 2.14 15.26 11.50
N GLU A 173 1.76 15.05 12.76
CA GLU A 173 2.12 15.97 13.85
C GLU A 173 3.65 16.07 14.00
N GLY A 174 4.36 14.96 13.86
CA GLY A 174 5.83 14.93 13.83
C GLY A 174 6.43 15.78 12.71
N VAL A 175 5.92 15.64 11.48
CA VAL A 175 6.35 16.44 10.32
C VAL A 175 6.11 17.93 10.58
N ALA A 176 4.91 18.30 11.04
CA ALA A 176 4.57 19.70 11.33
C ALA A 176 5.47 20.30 12.43
N LEU A 177 5.71 19.56 13.52
CA LEU A 177 6.60 19.96 14.62
C LEU A 177 8.07 20.09 14.18
N ALA A 178 8.51 19.23 13.26
CA ALA A 178 9.82 19.33 12.62
C ALA A 178 9.90 20.46 11.57
N GLY A 179 8.87 21.30 11.49
CA GLY A 179 8.77 22.47 10.62
C GLY A 179 8.37 22.13 9.20
N GLY A 180 7.89 20.92 8.92
CA GLY A 180 7.34 20.49 7.63
C GLY A 180 5.94 21.03 7.36
N PRO A 181 5.35 20.68 6.21
CA PRO A 181 3.98 21.08 5.90
C PRO A 181 2.99 20.40 6.85
N TYR A 182 1.91 21.11 7.19
CA TYR A 182 0.70 20.46 7.67
C TYR A 182 -0.11 20.00 6.47
N TYR A 183 -0.74 18.84 6.58
CA TYR A 183 -1.64 18.29 5.57
C TYR A 183 -2.84 17.62 6.26
N PRO A 184 -4.06 17.84 5.75
CA PRO A 184 -5.24 17.19 6.29
C PRO A 184 -5.19 15.70 5.95
N LEU A 185 -5.64 14.86 6.88
CA LEU A 185 -5.66 13.42 6.70
C LEU A 185 -7.06 12.89 7.00
N PRO A 186 -7.68 12.15 6.08
CA PRO A 186 -8.86 11.39 6.43
C PRO A 186 -8.45 10.19 7.31
N THR A 187 -9.34 9.79 8.21
CA THR A 187 -9.19 8.68 9.16
C THR A 187 -10.31 7.66 8.94
N GLY A 188 -10.32 6.57 9.71
CA GLY A 188 -11.17 5.39 9.50
C GLY A 188 -10.41 4.14 9.07
N ARG A 189 -9.07 4.15 9.17
CA ARG A 189 -8.25 2.95 8.95
C ARG A 189 -8.55 1.92 10.02
N ARG A 190 -8.34 0.65 9.67
CA ARG A 190 -8.40 -0.48 10.60
C ARG A 190 -7.06 -1.18 10.67
N ASP A 191 -6.87 -1.86 11.77
CA ASP A 191 -5.64 -2.56 12.09
C ASP A 191 -5.66 -3.96 11.48
N SER A 192 -4.53 -4.39 10.95
CA SER A 192 -4.30 -5.75 10.49
C SER A 192 -4.38 -6.76 11.64
N PHE A 193 -4.73 -7.99 11.28
CA PHE A 193 -4.65 -9.15 12.17
C PHE A 193 -3.27 -9.80 12.16
N VAL A 194 -2.48 -9.57 11.11
CA VAL A 194 -1.22 -10.26 10.85
C VAL A 194 -0.11 -9.27 10.51
N SER A 195 1.13 -9.74 10.61
CA SER A 195 2.33 -9.02 10.21
C SER A 195 2.95 -9.69 8.98
N PHE A 196 3.70 -8.95 8.17
CA PHE A 196 4.23 -9.42 6.88
C PHE A 196 5.76 -9.41 6.80
N PRO A 197 6.46 -10.22 7.63
CA PRO A 197 7.93 -10.16 7.75
C PRO A 197 8.67 -10.53 6.45
N GLU A 198 8.13 -11.47 5.66
CA GLU A 198 8.74 -11.84 4.38
C GLU A 198 8.70 -10.65 3.41
N VAL A 199 7.53 -10.04 3.24
CA VAL A 199 7.35 -8.85 2.39
C VAL A 199 8.24 -7.70 2.88
N ALA A 200 8.26 -7.42 4.18
CA ALA A 200 9.13 -6.39 4.75
C ALA A 200 10.63 -6.64 4.55
N SER A 201 11.06 -7.90 4.48
CA SER A 201 12.48 -8.24 4.29
C SER A 201 13.00 -7.90 2.89
N TYR A 202 12.13 -7.96 1.87
CA TYR A 202 12.56 -7.84 0.46
C TYR A 202 11.97 -6.64 -0.29
N GLU A 203 10.79 -6.15 0.10
CA GLU A 203 10.09 -5.08 -0.64
C GLU A 203 10.37 -3.67 -0.12
N LEU A 204 11.01 -3.53 1.05
CA LEU A 204 11.45 -2.22 1.53
C LEU A 204 12.66 -1.71 0.72
N PRO A 205 12.65 -0.45 0.22
CA PRO A 205 13.77 0.10 -0.53
C PRO A 205 15.07 0.08 0.26
N SER A 206 16.15 -0.32 -0.38
CA SER A 206 17.48 -0.39 0.23
C SER A 206 18.18 0.97 0.16
N PRO A 207 18.93 1.38 1.21
CA PRO A 207 19.80 2.55 1.14
C PRO A 207 20.92 2.45 0.10
N HIS A 208 21.10 1.25 -0.47
CA HIS A 208 22.11 0.90 -1.47
C HIS A 208 21.54 0.74 -2.88
N ASP A 209 20.25 1.00 -3.09
CA ASP A 209 19.64 0.85 -4.40
C ASP A 209 20.11 1.91 -5.40
N ASP A 210 20.27 1.48 -6.65
CA ASP A 210 20.44 2.37 -7.79
C ASP A 210 19.09 2.99 -8.18
N LEU A 211 19.12 4.10 -8.92
CA LEU A 211 17.94 4.88 -9.28
C LEU A 211 16.79 4.02 -9.86
N SER A 212 17.11 3.12 -10.80
CA SER A 212 16.11 2.26 -11.44
C SER A 212 15.38 1.35 -10.45
N LYS A 213 16.10 0.79 -9.46
CA LYS A 213 15.49 -0.05 -8.42
C LYS A 213 14.61 0.78 -7.49
N THR A 214 15.08 1.95 -7.08
CA THR A 214 14.30 2.88 -6.27
C THR A 214 13.00 3.27 -6.97
N LEU A 215 13.07 3.71 -8.23
CA LEU A 215 11.87 4.08 -9.00
C LEU A 215 10.93 2.89 -9.21
N THR A 216 11.45 1.70 -9.49
CA THR A 216 10.63 0.48 -9.66
C THR A 216 9.90 0.11 -8.36
N SER A 217 10.59 0.17 -7.23
CA SER A 217 10.00 -0.13 -5.92
C SER A 217 8.87 0.84 -5.56
N PHE A 218 9.06 2.14 -5.77
CA PHE A 218 8.03 3.15 -5.52
C PHE A 218 6.87 3.04 -6.54
N ALA A 219 7.15 2.78 -7.81
CA ALA A 219 6.14 2.57 -8.84
C ALA A 219 5.25 1.35 -8.57
N SER A 220 5.78 0.29 -7.94
CA SER A 220 4.99 -0.88 -7.53
C SER A 220 3.89 -0.53 -6.52
N ARG A 221 4.05 0.59 -5.81
CA ARG A 221 3.08 1.18 -4.88
C ARG A 221 2.34 2.39 -5.44
N GLY A 222 2.46 2.60 -6.76
CA GLY A 222 1.74 3.62 -7.50
C GLY A 222 2.32 5.02 -7.36
N PHE A 223 3.57 5.18 -6.91
CA PHE A 223 4.25 6.48 -6.88
C PHE A 223 5.03 6.73 -8.17
N ASP A 224 4.88 7.92 -8.74
CA ASP A 224 5.66 8.34 -9.88
C ASP A 224 7.05 8.86 -9.49
N GLU A 225 7.84 9.28 -10.48
CA GLU A 225 9.18 9.80 -10.30
C GLU A 225 9.22 11.04 -9.38
N ARG A 226 8.32 12.02 -9.59
CA ARG A 226 8.27 13.27 -8.81
C ARG A 226 7.87 12.99 -7.37
N GLU A 227 6.91 12.11 -7.18
CA GLU A 227 6.43 11.67 -5.87
C GLU A 227 7.53 10.91 -5.11
N THR A 228 8.31 10.08 -5.81
CA THR A 228 9.47 9.38 -5.23
C THR A 228 10.52 10.37 -4.73
N VAL A 229 10.92 11.35 -5.57
CA VAL A 229 11.87 12.41 -5.18
C VAL A 229 11.34 13.25 -4.01
N SER A 230 10.04 13.50 -3.96
CA SER A 230 9.38 14.19 -2.85
C SER A 230 9.45 13.37 -1.55
N LEU A 231 9.06 12.09 -1.58
CA LEU A 231 9.08 11.21 -0.40
C LEU A 231 10.48 11.02 0.18
N LEU A 232 11.50 10.84 -0.66
CA LEU A 232 12.90 10.77 -0.20
C LEU A 232 13.37 12.07 0.46
N GLY A 233 12.71 13.20 0.18
CA GLY A 233 12.85 14.44 0.93
C GLY A 233 12.55 14.34 2.42
N ALA A 234 11.91 13.27 2.90
CA ALA A 234 11.79 12.96 4.33
C ALA A 234 13.17 12.86 5.01
N HIS A 235 14.22 12.52 4.27
CA HIS A 235 15.62 12.53 4.72
C HIS A 235 16.17 13.94 5.02
N ASN A 236 15.36 15.00 5.00
CA ASN A 236 15.71 16.29 5.62
C ASN A 236 15.82 16.21 7.16
N ILE A 237 15.29 15.17 7.81
CA ILE A 237 15.29 15.01 9.25
C ILE A 237 15.75 13.61 9.67
N GLY A 238 16.19 13.46 10.92
CA GLY A 238 16.58 12.17 11.49
C GLY A 238 18.07 11.89 11.49
N LYS A 239 18.43 10.64 11.78
CA LYS A 239 19.80 10.14 11.92
C LYS A 239 19.89 8.79 11.23
N ILE A 240 21.04 8.53 10.61
CA ILE A 240 21.38 7.25 10.00
C ILE A 240 22.67 6.70 10.62
N HIS A 241 22.72 5.39 10.85
CA HIS A 241 23.92 4.73 11.37
C HIS A 241 24.95 4.46 10.27
N CYS A 242 26.23 4.49 10.63
CA CYS A 242 27.34 4.34 9.69
C CYS A 242 27.30 3.04 8.88
N ARG A 243 26.77 1.93 9.43
CA ARG A 243 26.68 0.66 8.68
C ARG A 243 25.94 0.77 7.35
N PHE A 244 24.97 1.69 7.23
CA PHE A 244 24.13 1.85 6.04
C PHE A 244 24.79 2.63 4.90
N PHE A 245 25.97 3.19 5.10
CA PHE A 245 26.70 3.92 4.05
C PHE A 245 28.21 3.68 4.09
N ARG A 246 28.68 2.78 4.97
CA ARG A 246 30.11 2.45 5.12
C ARG A 246 30.72 1.90 3.83
N ASN A 247 29.96 1.15 3.04
CA ASN A 247 30.40 0.65 1.74
C ASN A 247 30.82 1.81 0.82
N ARG A 248 30.04 2.91 0.78
CA ARG A 248 30.35 4.10 -0.02
C ARG A 248 31.66 4.78 0.40
N LEU A 249 32.08 4.63 1.66
CA LEU A 249 33.28 5.29 2.17
C LEU A 249 34.58 4.55 1.86
N TYR A 250 34.54 3.23 1.62
CA TYR A 250 35.74 2.39 1.60
C TYR A 250 35.79 1.33 0.51
N ASN A 251 34.65 0.75 0.12
CA ASN A 251 34.61 -0.37 -0.81
C ASN A 251 33.30 -0.35 -1.60
N PHE A 252 33.12 0.71 -2.38
CA PHE A 252 31.92 0.92 -3.15
C PHE A 252 31.84 -0.12 -4.27
N GLN A 253 30.74 -0.90 -4.28
CA GLN A 253 30.50 -1.97 -5.25
C GLN A 253 31.67 -2.97 -5.40
N GLY A 254 32.43 -3.22 -4.33
CA GLY A 254 33.53 -4.20 -4.36
C GLY A 254 34.83 -3.71 -5.01
N THR A 255 34.93 -2.43 -5.37
CA THR A 255 36.09 -1.85 -6.07
C THR A 255 37.32 -1.62 -5.18
N GLY A 256 37.18 -1.69 -3.86
CA GLY A 256 38.20 -1.25 -2.90
C GLY A 256 38.38 0.27 -2.82
N LEU A 257 37.53 1.04 -3.51
CA LEU A 257 37.58 2.50 -3.58
C LEU A 257 36.28 3.12 -3.01
N PRO A 258 36.31 4.40 -2.60
CA PRO A 258 35.09 5.11 -2.23
C PRO A 258 34.17 5.33 -3.45
N ASP A 259 32.91 5.62 -3.18
CA ASP A 259 31.91 5.99 -4.19
C ASP A 259 32.35 7.26 -4.94
N PRO A 260 32.50 7.21 -6.28
CA PRO A 260 32.95 8.35 -7.06
C PRO A 260 31.94 9.51 -7.14
N SER A 261 30.67 9.27 -6.81
CA SER A 261 29.63 10.31 -6.77
C SER A 261 29.66 11.17 -5.51
N LEU A 262 30.50 10.82 -4.53
CA LEU A 262 30.60 11.51 -3.26
C LEU A 262 31.68 12.60 -3.30
N ASP A 263 31.32 13.81 -2.87
CA ASP A 263 32.28 14.92 -2.72
C ASP A 263 33.47 14.52 -1.84
N ALA A 264 34.68 14.81 -2.28
CA ALA A 264 35.91 14.37 -1.60
C ALA A 264 36.07 14.99 -0.20
N GLY A 265 35.65 16.24 -0.01
CA GLY A 265 35.64 16.90 1.29
C GLY A 265 34.64 16.24 2.24
N TYR A 266 33.43 15.97 1.74
CA TYR A 266 32.37 15.32 2.48
C TYR A 266 32.69 13.86 2.81
N LEU A 267 33.32 13.11 1.91
CA LEU A 267 33.86 11.77 2.17
C LEU A 267 34.76 11.76 3.40
N ASN A 268 35.69 12.72 3.50
CA ASN A 268 36.59 12.83 4.66
C ASN A 268 35.82 13.16 5.95
N LEU A 269 34.81 14.03 5.87
CA LEU A 269 33.91 14.30 7.00
C LEU A 269 33.17 13.02 7.42
N MET A 270 32.57 12.29 6.50
CA MET A 270 31.84 11.04 6.77
C MET A 270 32.76 9.98 7.39
N ARG A 271 33.98 9.81 6.87
CA ARG A 271 35.01 8.94 7.47
C ARG A 271 35.37 9.36 8.90
N SER A 272 35.52 10.67 9.16
CA SER A 272 35.82 11.16 10.52
C SER A 272 34.70 10.83 11.52
N ARG A 273 33.44 10.90 11.08
CA ARG A 273 32.25 10.57 11.90
C ARG A 273 32.07 9.07 12.12
N CYS A 274 32.49 8.26 11.14
CA CYS A 274 32.36 6.81 11.16
C CYS A 274 33.65 6.07 11.54
N ASN A 275 34.69 6.78 11.97
CA ASN A 275 35.90 6.15 12.49
C ASN A 275 35.55 5.33 13.74
N ASN A 276 36.02 4.08 13.78
CA ASN A 276 35.79 3.12 14.86
C ASN A 276 36.43 3.59 16.19
N SER A 277 35.81 4.57 16.84
CA SER A 277 36.00 4.80 18.27
C SER A 277 35.34 3.61 18.99
N LYS A 278 36.15 2.67 19.47
CA LYS A 278 35.76 1.52 20.32
C LYS A 278 35.16 1.95 21.68
N SER A 279 34.70 3.20 21.81
CA SER A 279 34.34 3.87 23.05
C SER A 279 32.90 4.39 23.09
N HIS A 280 32.06 4.06 22.10
CA HIS A 280 30.66 4.50 22.11
C HIS A 280 29.71 3.34 22.44
N SER A 281 28.83 3.58 23.42
CA SER A 281 27.72 2.68 23.79
C SER A 281 26.64 2.60 22.69
N GLU A 282 26.68 3.50 21.70
CA GLU A 282 25.79 3.54 20.54
C GLU A 282 26.58 3.48 19.24
N GLU A 283 25.99 2.83 18.22
CA GLU A 283 26.56 2.80 16.87
C GLU A 283 26.75 4.24 16.33
N PRO A 284 27.96 4.59 15.81
CA PRO A 284 28.19 5.88 15.18
C PRO A 284 27.20 6.15 14.05
N GLY A 285 26.89 7.42 13.82
CA GLY A 285 25.95 7.81 12.76
C GLY A 285 25.99 9.30 12.47
N MET A 286 25.27 9.70 11.42
CA MET A 286 25.18 11.08 10.96
C MET A 286 23.73 11.55 10.98
N ASN A 287 23.53 12.83 11.29
CA ASN A 287 22.22 13.46 11.14
C ASN A 287 21.96 13.68 9.65
N MET A 288 20.74 13.34 9.20
CA MET A 288 20.35 13.48 7.79
C MET A 288 20.11 14.95 7.41
N GLY A 289 19.54 15.74 8.32
CA GLY A 289 19.44 17.20 8.19
C GLY A 289 20.72 17.90 8.66
N TYR A 290 21.77 17.90 7.84
CA TYR A 290 23.06 18.48 8.22
C TYR A 290 23.15 19.98 7.93
N GLU A 291 22.77 20.87 8.85
CA GLU A 291 23.48 22.16 8.97
C GLU A 291 23.21 22.82 10.33
N GLY A 292 24.27 23.36 10.93
CA GLY A 292 24.32 23.96 12.27
C GLY A 292 23.51 25.24 12.47
N LYS A 293 22.22 25.25 12.12
CA LYS A 293 21.28 26.29 12.55
C LYS A 293 20.17 25.70 13.42
N THR A 294 19.99 26.33 14.57
CA THR A 294 18.96 26.10 15.57
C THR A 294 17.58 26.45 15.00
N GLY A 295 16.98 25.54 14.23
CA GLY A 295 15.62 25.71 13.71
C GLY A 295 15.09 24.42 13.07
N PRO A 296 13.76 24.21 13.05
CA PRO A 296 13.17 22.99 12.51
C PRO A 296 13.47 22.83 10.99
N GLY A 297 14.11 21.69 10.65
CA GLY A 297 14.92 21.48 9.44
C GLY A 297 14.21 20.91 8.21
N PHE A 298 12.89 20.97 8.12
CA PHE A 298 12.15 20.44 6.96
C PHE A 298 12.08 21.48 5.80
N GLY A 299 12.99 21.36 4.82
CA GLY A 299 13.14 22.36 3.75
C GLY A 299 13.99 21.89 2.57
N THR A 300 14.71 22.83 1.95
CA THR A 300 15.43 22.60 0.68
C THR A 300 16.81 21.98 0.87
N HIS A 301 17.26 21.77 2.11
CA HIS A 301 18.66 21.50 2.41
C HIS A 301 19.09 20.13 1.89
N TYR A 302 18.28 19.08 2.09
CA TYR A 302 18.49 17.75 1.50
C TYR A 302 18.79 17.84 -0.01
N TYR A 303 17.94 18.52 -0.77
CA TYR A 303 18.12 18.63 -2.22
C TYR A 303 19.40 19.40 -2.60
N LYS A 304 19.74 20.46 -1.87
CA LYS A 304 20.98 21.23 -2.07
C LYS A 304 22.23 20.38 -1.81
N THR A 305 22.20 19.47 -0.85
CA THR A 305 23.35 18.59 -0.60
C THR A 305 23.51 17.54 -1.70
N LEU A 306 22.42 17.03 -2.27
CA LEU A 306 22.49 16.10 -3.42
C LEU A 306 23.17 16.74 -4.63
N MET A 307 22.82 17.99 -4.96
CA MET A 307 23.46 18.75 -6.04
C MET A 307 24.96 18.98 -5.84
N GLN A 308 25.43 18.88 -4.59
CA GLN A 308 26.84 19.03 -4.21
C GLN A 308 27.58 17.70 -4.10
N GLY A 309 26.97 16.56 -4.45
CA GLY A 309 27.57 15.24 -4.23
C GLY A 309 27.64 14.84 -2.74
N LYS A 310 26.75 15.37 -1.91
CA LYS A 310 26.76 15.20 -0.43
C LYS A 310 25.57 14.40 0.10
N GLY A 311 24.89 13.62 -0.74
CA GLY A 311 23.92 12.63 -0.29
C GLY A 311 24.59 11.58 0.59
N ILE A 312 24.01 11.25 1.75
CA ILE A 312 24.60 10.30 2.70
C ILE A 312 24.39 8.86 2.22
N LEU A 313 23.14 8.52 1.85
CA LEU A 313 22.81 7.20 1.30
C LEU A 313 23.11 7.17 -0.20
N HIS A 314 23.37 5.97 -0.72
CA HIS A 314 23.58 5.79 -2.16
C HIS A 314 22.29 6.11 -2.90
N ALA A 315 21.18 5.55 -2.46
CA ALA A 315 19.85 5.80 -3.03
C ALA A 315 19.49 7.30 -3.07
N ASP A 316 19.93 8.10 -2.10
CA ASP A 316 19.75 9.55 -2.12
C ASP A 316 20.56 10.20 -3.25
N GLN A 317 21.86 9.90 -3.33
CA GLN A 317 22.74 10.51 -4.33
C GLN A 317 22.36 10.09 -5.76
N GLN A 318 21.75 8.91 -5.92
CA GLN A 318 21.25 8.40 -7.19
C GLN A 318 20.11 9.23 -7.79
N LEU A 319 19.43 10.08 -7.01
CA LEU A 319 18.45 11.02 -7.55
C LEU A 319 19.08 12.02 -8.54
N MET A 320 20.39 12.27 -8.45
CA MET A 320 21.12 13.11 -9.41
C MET A 320 21.57 12.36 -10.67
N ALA A 321 21.39 11.04 -10.74
CA ALA A 321 21.85 10.22 -11.87
C ALA A 321 20.86 10.22 -13.05
N GLY A 322 19.57 10.47 -12.80
CA GLY A 322 18.52 10.56 -13.84
C GLY A 322 18.19 12.01 -14.19
N GLU A 323 17.94 12.30 -15.46
CA GLU A 323 17.62 13.65 -15.94
C GLU A 323 16.30 14.19 -15.32
N GLY A 324 15.26 13.35 -15.27
CA GLY A 324 13.97 13.68 -14.69
C GLY A 324 14.05 13.91 -13.18
N THR A 325 14.65 12.96 -12.44
CA THR A 325 14.84 13.10 -10.99
C THR A 325 15.74 14.27 -10.61
N ALA A 326 16.83 14.51 -11.35
CA ALA A 326 17.72 15.65 -11.09
C ALA A 326 16.98 16.99 -11.28
N SER A 327 16.12 17.09 -12.30
CA SER A 327 15.29 18.28 -12.50
C SER A 327 14.36 18.55 -11.31
N TRP A 328 13.75 17.51 -10.72
CA TRP A 328 12.96 17.66 -9.50
C TRP A 328 13.79 18.03 -8.27
N VAL A 329 14.99 17.45 -8.13
CA VAL A 329 15.94 17.82 -7.07
C VAL A 329 16.29 19.30 -7.15
N GLU A 330 16.63 19.81 -8.34
CA GLU A 330 16.94 21.23 -8.56
C GLU A 330 15.74 22.14 -8.24
N ALA A 331 14.54 21.74 -8.67
CA ALA A 331 13.31 22.48 -8.40
C ALA A 331 13.02 22.56 -6.89
N TYR A 332 13.15 21.45 -6.16
CA TYR A 332 12.96 21.42 -4.71
C TYR A 332 14.10 22.08 -3.92
N ALA A 333 15.33 22.09 -4.45
CA ALA A 333 16.43 22.85 -3.89
C ALA A 333 16.22 24.37 -4.00
N SER A 334 15.57 24.80 -5.07
CA SER A 334 15.33 26.22 -5.37
C SER A 334 14.07 26.76 -4.68
N GLU A 335 12.99 25.99 -4.67
CA GLU A 335 11.67 26.46 -4.24
C GLU A 335 11.13 25.63 -3.06
N ARG A 336 11.26 26.18 -1.84
CA ARG A 336 10.81 25.52 -0.62
C ARG A 336 9.31 25.25 -0.62
N SER A 337 8.50 26.15 -1.18
CA SER A 337 7.04 26.00 -1.17
C SER A 337 6.58 24.85 -2.07
N LEU A 338 7.24 24.66 -3.21
CA LEU A 338 7.01 23.57 -4.15
C LEU A 338 7.26 22.21 -3.46
N PHE A 339 8.44 22.03 -2.86
CA PHE A 339 8.74 20.80 -2.11
C PHE A 339 7.69 20.53 -1.02
N ARG A 340 7.37 21.52 -0.20
CA ARG A 340 6.42 21.32 0.92
C ARG A 340 5.02 20.95 0.46
N ARG A 341 4.55 21.53 -0.65
CA ARG A 341 3.23 21.21 -1.21
C ARG A 341 3.22 19.79 -1.75
N ASP A 342 4.23 19.41 -2.52
CA ASP A 342 4.30 18.08 -3.12
C ASP A 342 4.56 17.01 -2.04
N PHE A 343 5.32 17.33 -0.98
CA PHE A 343 5.51 16.47 0.19
C PHE A 343 4.19 16.24 0.94
N ALA A 344 3.38 17.29 1.14
CA ALA A 344 2.05 17.14 1.73
C ALA A 344 1.15 16.20 0.90
N GLN A 345 1.11 16.39 -0.43
CA GLN A 345 0.29 15.58 -1.32
C GLN A 345 0.73 14.11 -1.31
N VAL A 346 2.03 13.85 -1.40
CA VAL A 346 2.52 12.46 -1.42
C VAL A 346 2.39 11.78 -0.06
N MET A 347 2.49 12.52 1.05
CA MET A 347 2.20 11.97 2.38
C MET A 347 0.72 11.61 2.56
N MET A 348 -0.21 12.41 2.00
CA MET A 348 -1.63 12.05 1.98
C MET A 348 -1.86 10.79 1.14
N LYS A 349 -1.23 10.68 -0.03
CA LYS A 349 -1.31 9.49 -0.89
C LYS A 349 -0.74 8.24 -0.20
N LEU A 350 0.47 8.35 0.37
CA LEU A 350 1.11 7.29 1.14
C LEU A 350 0.21 6.82 2.27
N SER A 351 -0.37 7.75 3.03
CA SER A 351 -1.23 7.41 4.17
C SER A 351 -2.52 6.70 3.73
N SER A 352 -2.94 6.80 2.47
CA SER A 352 -4.15 6.16 1.95
C SER A 352 -3.86 4.86 1.18
N LEU A 353 -2.62 4.37 1.23
CA LEU A 353 -2.19 3.20 0.48
C LEU A 353 -2.79 1.92 1.08
N ARG A 354 -3.60 1.20 0.28
CA ARG A 354 -4.14 -0.15 0.57
C ARG A 354 -4.70 -0.30 2.00
N VAL A 355 -5.45 0.70 2.45
CA VAL A 355 -5.98 0.73 3.83
C VAL A 355 -7.07 -0.32 4.04
N LEU A 356 -7.13 -0.86 5.26
CA LEU A 356 -8.25 -1.68 5.71
C LEU A 356 -9.36 -0.76 6.24
N THR A 357 -10.61 -1.01 5.83
CA THR A 357 -11.78 -0.27 6.29
C THR A 357 -12.90 -1.21 6.72
N ARG A 358 -13.82 -0.73 7.56
CA ARG A 358 -15.04 -1.45 7.99
C ARG A 358 -14.82 -2.84 8.58
N SER A 359 -15.10 -3.91 7.85
CA SER A 359 -14.97 -5.29 8.33
C SER A 359 -13.64 -5.93 7.96
N LEU A 360 -12.81 -5.26 7.14
CA LEU A 360 -11.56 -5.81 6.61
C LEU A 360 -10.39 -5.75 7.60
N GLY A 361 -10.62 -5.37 8.85
CA GLY A 361 -9.60 -5.28 9.90
C GLY A 361 -10.23 -5.20 11.28
N GLN A 362 -9.45 -4.82 12.29
CA GLN A 362 -9.89 -4.67 13.69
C GLN A 362 -9.58 -3.27 14.25
N ILE A 363 -10.13 -2.95 15.42
CA ILE A 363 -9.59 -1.90 16.29
C ILE A 363 -8.85 -2.62 17.40
N ARG A 364 -7.51 -2.62 17.36
CA ARG A 364 -6.74 -3.27 18.43
C ARG A 364 -6.78 -2.42 19.68
N LEU A 365 -6.89 -3.04 20.87
CA LEU A 365 -6.80 -2.34 22.16
C LEU A 365 -5.34 -2.07 22.56
N ASN A 366 -4.43 -2.91 22.09
CA ASN A 366 -2.99 -2.81 22.26
C ASN A 366 -2.34 -2.90 20.88
N CYS A 367 -1.54 -1.92 20.49
CA CYS A 367 -1.00 -1.88 19.12
C CYS A 367 0.12 -2.88 18.87
N SER A 368 0.59 -3.58 19.90
CA SER A 368 1.61 -4.62 19.82
C SER A 368 1.06 -6.04 19.78
N ARG A 369 -0.25 -6.21 20.03
CA ARG A 369 -0.89 -7.52 20.09
C ARG A 369 -2.10 -7.58 19.17
N GLY A 370 -2.22 -8.66 18.39
CA GLY A 370 -3.51 -8.98 17.77
C GLY A 370 -4.56 -9.18 18.88
N SER A 371 -5.81 -8.77 18.67
CA SER A 371 -6.85 -9.17 19.60
C SER A 371 -7.04 -10.70 19.49
N PHE A 372 -6.80 -11.41 20.59
CA PHE A 372 -7.03 -12.86 20.68
C PHE A 372 -8.48 -13.20 21.09
N GLU A 373 -9.34 -12.20 21.30
CA GLU A 373 -10.76 -12.40 21.57
C GLU A 373 -11.54 -12.32 20.26
N THR A 374 -12.14 -13.46 19.88
CA THR A 374 -12.85 -13.77 18.61
C THR A 374 -11.99 -14.19 17.41
N GLN A 375 -11.16 -15.23 17.58
CA GLN A 375 -10.97 -16.25 16.54
C GLN A 375 -12.23 -17.16 16.35
N GLN A 376 -13.41 -16.68 16.76
CA GLN A 376 -14.68 -17.31 16.44
C GLN A 376 -15.36 -16.50 15.34
N HIS A 377 -15.44 -17.11 14.15
CA HIS A 377 -16.37 -16.77 13.07
C HIS A 377 -16.05 -15.54 12.20
N HIS A 378 -14.86 -15.47 11.61
CA HIS A 378 -14.70 -14.73 10.35
C HIS A 378 -14.04 -15.62 9.29
N ASN A 379 -14.87 -16.06 8.34
CA ASN A 379 -14.46 -16.75 7.13
C ASN A 379 -13.51 -15.82 6.35
N ASN A 380 -12.23 -16.20 6.26
CA ASN A 380 -11.25 -15.46 5.47
C ASN A 380 -11.52 -15.71 3.97
N ILE A 381 -12.16 -14.74 3.31
CA ILE A 381 -12.25 -14.67 1.85
C ILE A 381 -11.09 -13.79 1.38
N TYR A 382 -10.10 -14.38 0.71
CA TYR A 382 -8.99 -13.65 0.10
C TYR A 382 -9.35 -13.26 -1.35
N TYR A 383 -9.39 -11.96 -1.64
CA TYR A 383 -9.44 -11.45 -3.02
C TYR A 383 -8.03 -11.08 -3.47
N GLY A 384 -7.41 -11.90 -4.32
CA GLY A 384 -6.10 -11.63 -4.91
C GLY A 384 -6.17 -11.56 -6.44
N THR A 385 -5.64 -10.50 -7.05
CA THR A 385 -5.40 -10.46 -8.50
C THR A 385 -4.02 -11.01 -8.80
N ALA A 386 -3.92 -12.06 -9.64
CA ALA A 386 -2.66 -12.64 -10.10
C ALA A 386 -1.93 -11.72 -11.10
N ALA A 387 -1.35 -10.62 -10.62
CA ALA A 387 -0.62 -9.67 -11.47
C ALA A 387 0.92 -9.78 -11.38
N SER A 388 1.49 -10.75 -10.64
CA SER A 388 2.95 -10.85 -10.44
C SER A 388 3.70 -11.85 -11.33
N ALA A 389 3.04 -12.59 -12.23
CA ALA A 389 3.69 -13.70 -12.94
C ALA A 389 4.34 -13.35 -14.30
N ALA A 390 4.34 -12.09 -14.75
CA ALA A 390 4.75 -11.77 -16.12
C ALA A 390 6.25 -11.39 -16.31
N ASN A 391 7.08 -11.32 -15.26
CA ASN A 391 8.45 -10.80 -15.40
C ASN A 391 9.61 -11.74 -14.99
N TYR A 392 9.35 -12.98 -14.61
CA TYR A 392 10.41 -13.97 -14.35
C TYR A 392 10.56 -14.97 -15.49
N GLY A 393 11.00 -14.46 -16.64
CA GLY A 393 11.57 -15.27 -17.70
C GLY A 393 13.07 -15.49 -17.45
N GLY A 394 13.42 -16.48 -16.63
CA GLY A 394 14.79 -17.01 -16.62
C GLY A 394 15.29 -17.47 -15.27
N TYR A 395 14.95 -18.70 -14.87
CA TYR A 395 15.89 -19.59 -14.19
C TYR A 395 15.49 -21.03 -14.51
N GLY A 396 16.41 -21.74 -15.19
CA GLY A 396 16.25 -23.15 -15.51
C GLY A 396 16.43 -24.02 -14.26
N GLY A 397 15.48 -24.94 -14.07
CA GLY A 397 15.58 -26.05 -13.12
C GLY A 397 14.86 -27.26 -13.71
N ASN A 398 15.56 -28.39 -13.76
CA ASN A 398 15.13 -29.66 -14.36
C ASN A 398 13.74 -30.12 -13.90
N SER A 399 12.74 -30.11 -14.79
CA SER A 399 11.56 -30.98 -14.66
C SER A 399 11.81 -32.27 -15.42
N SER A 400 12.08 -33.35 -14.68
CA SER A 400 11.97 -34.70 -15.22
C SER A 400 10.54 -35.17 -14.99
N LYS A 401 9.92 -35.69 -16.07
CA LYS A 401 8.57 -36.25 -16.21
C LYS A 401 7.55 -35.25 -16.79
N LYS A 402 6.72 -35.78 -17.69
CA LYS A 402 5.62 -35.11 -18.38
C LYS A 402 4.66 -34.53 -17.34
N ASP A 403 4.85 -33.27 -16.96
CA ASP A 403 3.80 -32.52 -16.29
C ASP A 403 2.80 -32.09 -17.36
N SER A 404 1.55 -32.45 -17.13
CA SER A 404 0.40 -32.02 -17.95
C SER A 404 0.31 -30.48 -17.93
N ALA A 405 -0.15 -29.83 -19.00
CA ALA A 405 -0.21 -28.36 -19.12
C ALA A 405 -0.99 -27.69 -17.95
N GLU A 406 -1.85 -28.48 -17.32
CA GLU A 406 -2.76 -28.18 -16.23
C GLU A 406 -2.05 -28.11 -14.86
N GLN A 407 -1.04 -28.95 -14.63
CA GLN A 407 -0.14 -28.84 -13.47
C GLN A 407 0.80 -27.65 -13.61
N LEU A 408 1.18 -27.31 -14.84
CA LEU A 408 1.97 -26.12 -15.12
C LEU A 408 1.24 -24.84 -14.73
N ALA A 409 -0.08 -24.76 -14.93
CA ALA A 409 -0.88 -23.58 -14.60
C ALA A 409 -0.94 -23.31 -13.09
N LEU A 410 -1.21 -24.34 -12.29
CA LEU A 410 -1.23 -24.21 -10.82
C LEU A 410 0.16 -23.95 -10.25
N ASN A 411 1.20 -24.63 -10.77
CA ASN A 411 2.57 -24.41 -10.34
C ASN A 411 3.05 -23.00 -10.69
N ASN A 412 2.74 -22.49 -11.88
CA ASN A 412 3.06 -21.11 -12.27
C ASN A 412 2.30 -20.07 -11.44
N LEU A 413 1.07 -20.36 -11.02
CA LEU A 413 0.31 -19.53 -10.09
C LEU A 413 0.92 -19.53 -8.69
N ALA A 414 1.50 -20.66 -8.27
CA ALA A 414 2.17 -20.80 -6.98
C ALA A 414 3.57 -20.19 -6.96
N LEU A 415 4.27 -20.04 -8.09
CA LEU A 415 5.63 -19.46 -8.14
C LEU A 415 5.81 -18.14 -7.33
N PRO A 416 4.87 -17.18 -7.37
CA PRO A 416 4.94 -15.96 -6.54
C PRO A 416 4.30 -16.08 -5.15
N ASP A 417 3.69 -17.20 -4.78
CA ASP A 417 2.88 -17.37 -3.56
C ASP A 417 3.43 -18.52 -2.70
N VAL A 418 4.21 -18.18 -1.68
CA VAL A 418 4.89 -19.14 -0.79
C VAL A 418 3.89 -19.94 0.05
N ASP A 419 2.74 -19.35 0.40
CA ASP A 419 1.70 -20.03 1.16
C ASP A 419 0.99 -21.08 0.28
N LEU A 420 0.71 -20.74 -0.98
CA LEU A 420 0.18 -21.68 -1.96
C LEU A 420 1.20 -22.78 -2.30
N GLN A 421 2.49 -22.47 -2.39
CA GLN A 421 3.55 -23.48 -2.55
C GLN A 421 3.61 -24.43 -1.36
N GLY A 422 3.52 -23.89 -0.13
CA GLY A 422 3.49 -24.67 1.10
C GLY A 422 2.25 -25.57 1.16
N LEU A 423 1.09 -25.04 0.79
CA LEU A 423 -0.17 -25.76 0.76
C LEU A 423 -0.19 -26.87 -0.31
N ILE A 424 0.37 -26.64 -1.50
CA ILE A 424 0.53 -27.66 -2.54
C ILE A 424 1.52 -28.73 -2.11
N SER A 425 2.66 -28.34 -1.53
CA SER A 425 3.72 -29.27 -1.12
C SER A 425 3.31 -30.15 0.07
N GLY A 426 2.42 -29.65 0.93
CA GLY A 426 1.86 -30.35 2.09
C GLY A 426 0.47 -30.97 1.86
N ALA A 427 -0.02 -31.01 0.62
CA ALA A 427 -1.33 -31.54 0.30
C ALA A 427 -1.36 -33.07 0.37
N ASP A 428 -2.36 -33.62 1.04
CA ASP A 428 -2.68 -35.05 1.00
C ASP A 428 -3.28 -35.43 -0.36
N ASN A 429 -4.02 -34.49 -0.97
CA ASN A 429 -4.65 -34.69 -2.27
C ASN A 429 -4.78 -33.37 -3.05
N VAL A 430 -4.55 -33.42 -4.36
CA VAL A 430 -4.80 -32.31 -5.28
C VAL A 430 -5.62 -32.84 -6.44
N ARG A 431 -6.85 -32.33 -6.58
CA ARG A 431 -7.76 -32.65 -7.68
C ARG A 431 -7.92 -31.43 -8.57
N TYR A 432 -8.19 -31.68 -9.84
CA TYR A 432 -8.52 -30.60 -10.77
C TYR A 432 -9.61 -31.03 -11.75
N GLU A 433 -10.34 -30.04 -12.24
CA GLU A 433 -11.37 -30.19 -13.25
C GLU A 433 -11.30 -29.01 -14.24
N GLU A 434 -11.34 -29.30 -15.54
CA GLU A 434 -11.54 -28.26 -16.57
C GLU A 434 -13.03 -27.97 -16.69
N ARG A 435 -13.40 -26.68 -16.66
CA ARG A 435 -14.76 -26.21 -16.86
C ARG A 435 -14.81 -25.15 -17.96
N LYS A 436 -16.00 -24.99 -18.54
CA LYS A 436 -16.31 -23.92 -19.49
C LYS A 436 -17.48 -23.12 -18.96
N ASP A 437 -17.35 -21.80 -19.00
CA ASP A 437 -18.45 -20.91 -18.65
C ASP A 437 -19.53 -20.91 -19.76
N GLU A 438 -20.62 -20.17 -19.52
CA GLU A 438 -21.73 -20.00 -20.48
C GLU A 438 -21.29 -19.37 -21.82
N LYS A 439 -20.10 -18.75 -21.87
CA LYS A 439 -19.52 -18.09 -23.05
C LYS A 439 -18.43 -18.93 -23.73
N GLY A 440 -18.16 -20.14 -23.22
CA GLY A 440 -17.14 -21.05 -23.72
C GLY A 440 -15.70 -20.76 -23.28
N GLN A 441 -15.48 -19.80 -22.36
CA GLN A 441 -14.16 -19.54 -21.77
C GLN A 441 -13.78 -20.71 -20.85
N VAL A 442 -12.59 -21.25 -21.09
CA VAL A 442 -12.05 -22.34 -20.27
C VAL A 442 -11.49 -21.77 -18.97
N TYR A 443 -11.79 -22.45 -17.87
CA TYR A 443 -11.17 -22.22 -16.57
C TYR A 443 -10.95 -23.56 -15.85
N TYR A 444 -9.93 -23.60 -15.00
CA TYR A 444 -9.56 -24.78 -14.24
C TYR A 444 -9.97 -24.59 -12.79
N VAL A 445 -10.62 -25.59 -12.21
CA VAL A 445 -10.95 -25.63 -10.79
C VAL A 445 -10.01 -26.62 -10.13
N TYR A 446 -9.28 -26.19 -9.11
CA TYR A 446 -8.42 -27.02 -8.30
C TYR A 446 -9.01 -27.15 -6.90
N GLU A 447 -9.00 -28.37 -6.37
CA GLU A 447 -9.34 -28.67 -4.99
C GLU A 447 -8.08 -29.26 -4.33
N ILE A 448 -7.57 -28.56 -3.31
CA ILE A 448 -6.39 -28.98 -2.57
C ILE A 448 -6.81 -29.33 -1.16
N GLU A 449 -6.60 -30.57 -0.78
CA GLU A 449 -6.84 -31.08 0.57
C GLU A 449 -5.50 -31.24 1.29
N GLY A 450 -5.23 -30.39 2.27
CA GLY A 450 -4.12 -30.52 3.19
C GLY A 450 -4.57 -30.93 4.60
N VAL A 451 -3.60 -31.31 5.43
CA VAL A 451 -3.84 -31.75 6.81
C VAL A 451 -4.48 -30.61 7.64
N SER A 452 -3.99 -29.38 7.47
CA SER A 452 -4.41 -28.20 8.24
C SER A 452 -5.46 -27.33 7.55
N ALA A 453 -5.53 -27.35 6.21
CA ALA A 453 -6.42 -26.50 5.44
C ALA A 453 -6.85 -27.12 4.11
N ARG A 454 -7.96 -26.63 3.59
CA ARG A 454 -8.55 -27.01 2.30
C ARG A 454 -8.78 -25.78 1.45
N SER A 455 -8.43 -25.86 0.17
CA SER A 455 -8.53 -24.76 -0.78
C SER A 455 -9.28 -25.16 -2.05
N LEU A 456 -10.16 -24.28 -2.52
CA LEU A 456 -10.76 -24.30 -3.86
C LEU A 456 -10.24 -23.11 -4.65
N ILE A 457 -9.67 -23.37 -5.83
CA ILE A 457 -8.99 -22.37 -6.66
C ILE A 457 -9.52 -22.45 -8.08
N SER A 458 -10.09 -21.36 -8.59
CA SER A 458 -10.55 -21.25 -9.98
C SER A 458 -9.57 -20.38 -10.74
N VAL A 459 -8.99 -20.88 -11.83
CA VAL A 459 -7.97 -20.20 -12.62
C VAL A 459 -8.41 -20.08 -14.07
N THR A 460 -8.34 -18.88 -14.64
CA THR A 460 -8.63 -18.65 -16.06
C THR A 460 -7.65 -17.66 -16.68
N CYS A 461 -7.47 -17.73 -17.99
CA CYS A 461 -6.68 -16.77 -18.74
C CYS A 461 -7.59 -15.99 -19.69
N ALA A 462 -7.70 -14.68 -19.47
CA ALA A 462 -8.44 -13.78 -20.35
C ALA A 462 -7.50 -12.65 -20.80
N THR A 463 -7.49 -12.30 -22.10
CA THR A 463 -6.65 -11.22 -22.66
C THR A 463 -5.14 -11.35 -22.36
N ASN A 464 -4.59 -12.57 -22.38
CA ASN A 464 -3.20 -12.87 -21.97
C ASN A 464 -2.87 -12.52 -20.51
N LYS A 465 -3.87 -12.38 -19.63
CA LYS A 465 -3.69 -12.18 -18.19
C LYS A 465 -4.29 -13.35 -17.41
N PRO A 466 -3.56 -13.94 -16.45
CA PRO A 466 -4.10 -14.95 -15.57
C PRO A 466 -4.97 -14.30 -14.48
N TYR A 467 -6.09 -14.94 -14.18
CA TYR A 467 -6.99 -14.59 -13.08
C TYR A 467 -7.17 -15.83 -12.22
N ALA A 468 -7.16 -15.64 -10.91
CA ALA A 468 -7.39 -16.72 -9.95
C ALA A 468 -8.34 -16.27 -8.85
N HIS A 469 -9.26 -17.14 -8.45
CA HIS A 469 -10.18 -16.94 -7.34
C HIS A 469 -9.97 -18.05 -6.32
N PHE A 470 -9.75 -17.66 -5.07
CA PHE A 470 -9.36 -18.56 -3.98
C PHE A 470 -10.43 -18.57 -2.90
N VAL A 471 -10.78 -19.78 -2.45
CA VAL A 471 -11.51 -20.01 -1.21
C VAL A 471 -10.68 -20.98 -0.39
N ASN A 472 -10.08 -20.52 0.70
CA ASN A 472 -9.24 -21.33 1.58
C ASN A 472 -9.82 -21.30 3.00
N ALA A 473 -9.92 -22.46 3.65
CA ALA A 473 -10.33 -22.54 5.05
C ALA A 473 -9.55 -23.66 5.77
N PRO A 474 -9.24 -23.50 7.08
CA PRO A 474 -8.68 -24.60 7.85
C PRO A 474 -9.65 -25.80 7.90
N THR A 475 -9.12 -27.01 8.05
CA THR A 475 -9.88 -28.27 7.91
C THR A 475 -11.14 -28.35 8.80
N PRO A 476 -11.13 -27.89 10.07
CA PRO A 476 -12.34 -27.88 10.91
C PRO A 476 -13.45 -26.96 10.39
N GLU A 477 -13.09 -25.78 9.90
CA GLU A 477 -13.99 -24.77 9.33
C GLU A 477 -14.52 -25.24 7.97
N TRP A 478 -13.66 -25.85 7.16
CA TRP A 478 -14.09 -26.48 5.91
C TRP A 478 -15.19 -27.52 6.13
N LYS A 479 -15.02 -28.38 7.14
CA LYS A 479 -16.02 -29.40 7.48
C LYS A 479 -17.33 -28.80 8.00
N ARG A 480 -17.27 -27.63 8.64
CA ARG A 480 -18.42 -26.96 9.23
C ARG A 480 -19.23 -26.19 8.20
N ASP A 481 -18.55 -25.43 7.35
CA ASP A 481 -19.14 -24.45 6.44
C ASP A 481 -18.98 -24.83 4.97
N GLN A 482 -18.77 -26.13 4.70
CA GLN A 482 -18.48 -26.68 3.37
C GLN A 482 -19.42 -26.16 2.30
N GLU A 483 -20.73 -26.23 2.53
CA GLU A 483 -21.76 -25.84 1.57
C GLU A 483 -21.67 -24.36 1.20
N MET A 484 -21.45 -23.50 2.20
CA MET A 484 -21.30 -22.06 1.99
C MET A 484 -19.99 -21.73 1.27
N LEU A 485 -18.88 -22.36 1.66
CA LEU A 485 -17.57 -22.16 1.02
C LEU A 485 -17.58 -22.63 -0.43
N THR A 486 -18.21 -23.77 -0.72
CA THR A 486 -18.44 -24.25 -2.08
C THR A 486 -19.34 -23.29 -2.85
N HIS A 487 -20.43 -22.80 -2.26
CA HIS A 487 -21.31 -21.82 -2.92
C HIS A 487 -20.60 -20.51 -3.26
N ILE A 488 -19.75 -19.99 -2.36
CA ILE A 488 -18.91 -18.82 -2.62
C ILE A 488 -17.96 -19.10 -3.79
N HIS A 489 -17.32 -20.27 -3.80
CA HIS A 489 -16.44 -20.66 -4.89
C HIS A 489 -17.18 -20.75 -6.24
N GLU A 490 -18.35 -21.37 -6.26
CA GLU A 490 -19.20 -21.54 -7.44
C GLU A 490 -19.83 -20.23 -7.92
N SER A 491 -19.91 -19.20 -7.05
CA SER A 491 -20.33 -17.86 -7.44
C SER A 491 -19.31 -17.15 -8.35
N PHE A 492 -18.13 -17.73 -8.54
CA PHE A 492 -17.14 -17.25 -9.51
C PHE A 492 -17.76 -17.19 -10.91
N LYS A 493 -17.90 -15.98 -11.43
CA LYS A 493 -18.28 -15.72 -12.81
C LYS A 493 -17.17 -14.97 -13.51
N THR A 494 -16.83 -15.42 -14.70
CA THR A 494 -16.00 -14.70 -15.67
C THR A 494 -16.78 -13.48 -16.20
N ILE A 495 -16.53 -12.30 -15.62
CA ILE A 495 -17.21 -11.07 -16.03
C ILE A 495 -16.55 -10.50 -17.29
N GLY A 496 -16.91 -11.05 -18.45
CA GLY A 496 -16.90 -10.32 -19.72
C GLY A 496 -15.69 -10.47 -20.65
N SER A 497 -16.03 -10.52 -21.95
CA SER A 497 -15.16 -10.22 -23.09
C SER A 497 -14.78 -8.74 -23.10
N PHE A 498 -13.48 -8.44 -23.20
CA PHE A 498 -12.96 -7.15 -23.63
C PHE A 498 -12.00 -7.35 -24.80
#